data_AF-A0AAW2IZU6-F1
#
_entry.id   AF-A0AAW2IZU6-F1
#
_cell.length_a   1.000
_cell.length_b   1.000
_cell.length_c   1.000
_cell.angle_alpha   90.00
_cell.angle_beta   90.00
_cell.angle_gamma   90.00
#
_symmetry.space_group_name_H-M   'P 1'
#
loop_
_entity.id
_entity.type
_entity.pdbx_description
1 polymer ?
#
loop_
_entity_poly.entity_id
_entity_poly.type
_entity_poly.pdbx_seq_one_letter_code
_entity_poly.pdbx_strand_id
1 'polypeptide(L)'
;MLLQEKIVSTDLGISRMAKDMKLKFDKYWDCVSTVLTFAIVLDPRYKLEFVEFCYKKLDISSSYEKVNVLREQMWELFEEYLCVVPPDVNNLQLLALVVDAMMIWIL
;
A
#
# COMPACT_ATOMS: atom_id res chain seq x y z
N MET A 1 14.20 6.58 -8.73
CA MET A 1 13.66 5.20 -8.99
C MET A 1 14.48 4.62 -10.13
N LEU A 2 15.02 3.38 -10.01
CA LEU A 2 16.01 2.82 -10.94
C LEU A 2 15.64 2.92 -12.43
N LEU A 3 14.36 2.76 -12.78
CA LEU A 3 13.88 2.93 -14.15
C LEU A 3 14.01 4.38 -14.66
N GLN A 4 13.76 5.38 -13.80
CA GLN A 4 13.93 6.79 -14.17
C GLN A 4 15.41 7.12 -14.44
N GLU A 5 16.32 6.60 -13.63
CA GLU A 5 17.76 6.77 -13.85
C GLU A 5 18.19 6.13 -15.17
N LYS A 6 17.65 4.95 -15.48
CA LYS A 6 18.00 4.19 -16.69
C LYS A 6 17.42 4.78 -17.98
N ILE A 7 16.31 5.53 -17.89
CA ILE A 7 15.74 6.29 -19.01
C ILE A 7 16.69 7.39 -19.50
N VAL A 8 17.46 8.01 -18.60
CA VAL A 8 18.40 9.11 -18.94
C VAL A 8 19.79 8.57 -19.33
N SER A 9 19.96 7.25 -19.42
CA SER A 9 21.27 6.68 -19.75
C SER A 9 21.72 7.02 -21.17
N THR A 10 23.04 7.20 -21.36
CA THR A 10 23.67 7.48 -22.66
C THR A 10 23.52 6.34 -23.66
N ASP A 11 23.36 5.10 -23.19
CA ASP A 11 23.07 3.96 -24.04
C ASP A 11 21.63 4.03 -24.54
N LEU A 12 21.47 4.23 -25.86
CA LEU A 12 20.18 4.38 -26.51
C LEU A 12 19.31 3.11 -26.43
N GLY A 13 19.93 1.92 -26.46
CA GLY A 13 19.22 0.65 -26.34
C GLY A 13 18.64 0.48 -24.94
N ILE A 14 19.46 0.76 -23.93
CA ILE A 14 19.07 0.73 -22.52
C ILE A 14 18.01 1.79 -22.22
N SER A 15 18.19 3.04 -22.69
CA SER A 15 17.23 4.13 -22.50
C SER A 15 15.87 3.77 -23.10
N ARG A 16 15.86 3.25 -24.34
CA ARG A 16 14.64 2.82 -25.01
C ARG A 16 13.95 1.69 -24.24
N MET A 17 14.70 0.67 -23.84
CA MET A 17 14.16 -0.44 -23.06
C MET A 17 13.57 0.03 -21.72
N ALA A 18 14.25 0.94 -21.03
CA ALA A 18 13.77 1.50 -19.77
C ALA A 18 12.48 2.33 -19.95
N LYS A 19 12.34 3.08 -21.06
CA LYS A 19 11.10 3.79 -21.39
C LYS A 19 9.94 2.83 -21.64
N ASP A 20 10.16 1.78 -22.43
CA ASP A 20 9.14 0.77 -22.72
C ASP A 20 8.70 0.02 -21.46
N MET A 21 9.64 -0.30 -20.57
CA MET A 21 9.35 -0.90 -19.27
C MET A 21 8.56 0.05 -18.37
N LYS A 22 8.93 1.34 -18.35
CA LYS A 22 8.21 2.34 -17.56
C LYS A 22 6.77 2.54 -18.05
N LEU A 23 6.53 2.56 -19.37
CA LEU A 23 5.17 2.65 -19.92
C LEU A 23 4.30 1.48 -19.47
N LYS A 24 4.83 0.25 -19.48
CA LYS A 24 4.10 -0.92 -18.99
C LYS A 24 3.88 -0.86 -17.49
N PHE A 25 4.88 -0.43 -16.72
CA PHE A 25 4.76 -0.25 -15.29
C PHE A 25 3.66 0.75 -14.94
N ASP A 26 3.73 1.96 -15.49
CA ASP A 26 2.79 3.04 -15.21
C ASP A 26 1.34 2.64 -15.57
N LYS A 27 1.15 1.85 -16.64
CA LYS A 27 -0.18 1.34 -17.06
C LYS A 27 -0.89 0.49 -15.98
N TYR A 28 -0.14 -0.33 -15.23
CA TYR A 28 -0.71 -1.23 -14.23
C TYR A 28 -0.54 -0.71 -12.81
N TRP A 29 0.35 0.25 -12.61
CA TRP A 29 0.74 0.71 -11.29
C TRP A 29 -0.42 1.34 -10.52
N ASP A 30 -1.27 2.16 -11.12
CA ASP A 30 -2.31 2.86 -10.36
C ASP A 30 -3.32 1.90 -9.70
N CYS A 31 -3.87 0.93 -10.44
CA CYS A 31 -4.84 -0.04 -9.87
C CYS A 31 -4.17 -1.06 -8.94
N VAL A 32 -2.96 -1.51 -9.27
CA VAL A 32 -2.23 -2.46 -8.43
C VAL A 32 -1.64 -1.79 -7.19
N SER A 33 -1.36 -0.47 -7.24
CA SER A 33 -0.75 0.25 -6.13
C SER A 33 -1.61 0.21 -4.88
N THR A 34 -2.93 0.41 -4.98
CA THR A 34 -3.82 0.36 -3.82
C THR A 34 -3.83 -1.05 -3.22
N VAL A 35 -4.13 -2.08 -4.02
CA VAL A 35 -4.18 -3.48 -3.54
C VAL A 35 -2.83 -3.94 -2.98
N LEU A 36 -1.73 -3.54 -3.61
CA LEU A 36 -0.38 -3.83 -3.14
C LEU A 36 -0.09 -3.14 -1.81
N THR A 37 -0.51 -1.89 -1.66
CA THR A 37 -0.35 -1.16 -0.40
C THR A 37 -1.15 -1.82 0.71
N PHE A 38 -2.38 -2.27 0.44
CA PHE A 38 -3.15 -3.10 1.38
C PHE A 38 -2.42 -4.38 1.76
N ALA A 39 -1.90 -5.12 0.77
CA ALA A 39 -1.16 -6.35 1.02
C ALA A 39 0.11 -6.11 1.87
N ILE A 40 0.77 -4.96 1.70
CA ILE A 40 1.91 -4.57 2.53
C ILE A 40 1.46 -4.28 3.96
N VAL A 41 0.40 -3.50 4.18
CA VAL A 41 -0.05 -3.16 5.55
C VAL A 41 -0.64 -4.38 6.28
N LEU A 42 -1.31 -5.27 5.56
CA LEU A 42 -1.85 -6.51 6.13
C LEU A 42 -0.78 -7.56 6.40
N ASP A 43 0.42 -7.41 5.82
CA ASP A 43 1.56 -8.25 6.15
C ASP A 43 2.12 -7.83 7.53
N PRO A 44 2.13 -8.72 8.54
CA PRO A 44 2.55 -8.39 9.91
C PRO A 44 3.98 -7.83 10.02
N ARG A 45 4.79 -8.00 8.98
CA ARG A 45 6.18 -7.54 8.92
C ARG A 45 6.30 -6.05 8.61
N TYR A 46 5.27 -5.43 8.05
CA TYR A 46 5.31 -4.04 7.61
C TYR A 46 4.23 -3.22 8.30
N LYS A 47 4.51 -1.91 8.47
CA LYS A 47 3.61 -0.95 9.07
C LYS A 47 3.13 0.06 8.05
N LEU A 48 2.07 0.80 8.37
CA LEU A 48 1.65 1.96 7.57
C LEU A 48 2.77 3.00 7.42
N GLU A 49 3.62 3.15 8.44
CA GLU A 49 4.80 4.02 8.42
C GLU A 49 5.75 3.69 7.24
N PHE A 50 5.86 2.41 6.88
CA PHE A 50 6.65 1.97 5.74
C PHE A 50 6.02 2.39 4.42
N VAL A 51 4.70 2.28 4.32
CA VAL A 51 3.92 2.74 3.16
C VAL A 51 4.02 4.26 3.02
N GLU A 52 3.89 5.01 4.11
CA GLU A 52 4.05 6.46 4.12
C GLU A 52 5.44 6.87 3.65
N PHE A 53 6.49 6.18 4.11
CA PHE A 53 7.86 6.36 3.62
C PHE A 53 7.97 6.11 2.11
N CYS A 54 7.36 5.02 1.61
CA CYS A 54 7.34 4.69 0.18
C CYS A 54 6.64 5.79 -0.64
N TYR A 55 5.47 6.26 -0.21
CA TYR A 55 4.77 7.33 -0.90
C TYR A 55 5.55 8.64 -0.89
N LYS A 56 6.16 9.04 0.24
CA LYS A 56 7.03 10.22 0.30
C LYS A 56 8.21 10.12 -0.67
N LYS A 57 8.78 8.92 -0.86
CA LYS A 57 9.89 8.71 -1.80
C LYS A 57 9.45 8.75 -3.26
N LEU A 58 8.20 8.39 -3.55
CA LEU A 58 7.64 8.40 -4.91
C LEU A 58 7.14 9.79 -5.31
N ASP A 59 6.34 10.41 -4.44
CA ASP A 59 5.78 11.74 -4.64
C ASP A 59 5.37 12.34 -3.30
N ILE A 60 6.20 13.27 -2.82
CA ILE A 60 5.97 13.98 -1.55
C ILE A 60 4.63 14.70 -1.56
N SER A 61 4.23 15.28 -2.70
CA SER A 61 3.05 16.16 -2.78
C SER A 61 1.73 15.41 -2.60
N SER A 62 1.60 14.22 -3.18
CA SER A 62 0.41 13.36 -3.03
C SER A 62 0.51 12.34 -1.91
N SER A 63 1.64 12.27 -1.19
CA SER A 63 1.88 11.21 -0.20
C SER A 63 0.89 11.21 0.96
N TYR A 64 0.63 12.38 1.55
CA TYR A 64 -0.27 12.52 2.71
C TYR A 64 -1.70 12.13 2.35
N GLU A 65 -2.20 12.61 1.22
CA GLU A 65 -3.56 12.31 0.75
C GLU A 65 -3.74 10.81 0.47
N LYS A 66 -2.75 10.17 -0.19
CA LYS A 66 -2.78 8.73 -0.45
C LYS A 66 -2.78 7.87 0.82
N VAL A 67 -2.02 8.27 1.85
CA VAL A 67 -1.98 7.56 3.13
C VAL A 67 -3.31 7.71 3.87
N ASN A 68 -3.92 8.90 3.85
CA ASN A 68 -5.23 9.12 4.48
C ASN A 68 -6.33 8.30 3.80
N VAL A 69 -6.38 8.30 2.47
CA VAL A 69 -7.34 7.47 1.72
C VAL A 69 -7.15 5.99 2.05
N LEU A 70 -5.91 5.51 2.14
CA LEU A 70 -5.64 4.13 2.52
C LEU A 70 -6.14 3.82 3.95
N ARG A 71 -5.92 4.74 4.90
CA ARG A 71 -6.37 4.61 6.29
C ARG A 71 -7.90 4.53 6.37
N GLU A 72 -8.61 5.38 5.63
CA GLU A 72 -10.07 5.37 5.54
C GLU A 72 -10.59 4.05 4.95
N GLN A 73 -10.04 3.61 3.82
CA GLN A 73 -10.45 2.36 3.18
C GLN A 73 -10.15 1.12 4.04
N MET A 74 -9.05 1.11 4.80
CA MET A 74 -8.77 0.04 5.78
C MET A 74 -9.80 0.01 6.91
N TRP A 75 -10.24 1.19 7.36
CA TRP A 75 -11.25 1.29 8.39
C TRP A 75 -12.62 0.81 7.89
N GLU A 76 -13.02 1.21 6.69
CA GLU A 76 -14.27 0.75 6.05
C GLU A 76 -14.30 -0.79 5.89
N LEU A 77 -13.20 -1.38 5.40
CA LEU A 77 -13.08 -2.83 5.26
C LEU A 77 -13.20 -3.55 6.60
N PHE A 78 -12.66 -2.97 7.66
CA PHE A 78 -12.74 -3.51 9.01
C PHE A 78 -14.18 -3.46 9.55
N GLU A 79 -14.88 -2.33 9.39
CA GLU A 79 -16.29 -2.21 9.78
C GLU A 79 -17.17 -3.23 9.05
N GLU A 80 -16.94 -3.45 7.76
CA GLU A 80 -17.65 -4.47 6.99
C GLU A 80 -17.37 -5.88 7.53
N TYR A 81 -16.11 -6.19 7.83
CA TYR A 81 -15.74 -7.48 8.42
C TYR A 81 -16.45 -7.75 9.76
N LEU A 82 -16.54 -6.73 10.63
CA LEU A 82 -17.25 -6.83 11.90
C LEU A 82 -18.76 -7.07 11.73
N CYS A 83 -19.36 -6.59 10.64
CA CYS A 83 -20.78 -6.78 10.33
C CYS A 83 -21.09 -8.21 9.84
N VAL A 84 -20.14 -8.86 9.14
CA VAL A 84 -20.33 -10.18 8.52
C VAL A 84 -20.17 -11.35 9.50
N VAL A 85 -19.34 -11.21 10.54
CA VAL A 85 -19.10 -12.29 11.50
C VAL A 85 -20.12 -12.22 12.66
N PRO A 86 -21.05 -13.19 12.81
CA PRO A 86 -21.96 -13.21 13.95
C PRO A 86 -21.19 -13.40 15.26
N PRO A 87 -21.62 -12.77 16.37
CA PRO A 87 -20.89 -12.76 17.62
C PRO A 87 -20.85 -14.14 18.28
N ASP A 88 -19.85 -14.95 17.96
CA ASP A 88 -19.36 -16.00 18.87
C ASP A 88 -18.28 -15.37 19.76
N VAL A 89 -18.72 -15.02 20.97
CA VAL A 89 -18.17 -13.96 21.83
C VAL A 89 -16.73 -14.22 22.30
N ASN A 90 -16.25 -15.46 22.21
CA ASN A 90 -14.95 -15.87 22.77
C ASN A 90 -13.78 -15.80 21.79
N ASN A 91 -14.00 -15.92 20.47
CA ASN A 91 -12.92 -15.83 19.47
C ASN A 91 -12.85 -14.44 18.82
N LEU A 92 -13.97 -13.71 18.77
CA LEU A 92 -14.04 -12.36 18.21
C LEU A 92 -13.38 -11.32 19.10
N GLN A 93 -13.44 -11.43 20.43
CA GLN A 93 -12.68 -10.53 21.29
C GLN A 93 -11.18 -10.74 21.12
N LEU A 94 -10.71 -11.97 20.91
CA LEU A 94 -9.31 -12.24 20.67
C LEU A 94 -8.85 -11.77 19.28
N LEU A 95 -9.67 -11.98 18.23
CA LEU A 95 -9.39 -11.47 16.88
C LEU A 95 -9.52 -9.95 16.79
N ALA A 96 -10.51 -9.35 17.43
CA ALA A 96 -10.64 -7.90 17.54
C ALA A 96 -9.49 -7.34 18.37
N LEU A 97 -9.04 -7.98 19.46
CA LEU A 97 -7.84 -7.53 20.19
C LEU A 97 -6.55 -7.73 19.39
N VAL A 98 -6.43 -8.78 18.58
CA VAL A 98 -5.25 -9.02 17.73
C VAL A 98 -5.23 -8.04 16.56
N VAL A 99 -6.37 -7.83 15.90
CA VAL A 99 -6.53 -6.87 14.80
C VAL A 99 -6.47 -5.44 15.34
N ASP A 100 -7.09 -5.11 16.46
CA ASP A 100 -6.96 -3.80 17.13
C ASP A 100 -5.53 -3.59 17.61
N ALA A 101 -4.86 -4.59 18.19
CA ALA A 101 -3.44 -4.46 18.55
C ALA A 101 -2.56 -4.27 17.30
N MET A 102 -2.89 -4.92 16.18
CA MET A 102 -2.21 -4.70 14.90
C MET A 102 -2.53 -3.31 14.33
N MET A 103 -3.79 -2.87 14.37
CA MET A 103 -4.27 -1.59 13.84
C MET A 103 -3.79 -0.41 14.70
N ILE A 104 -3.72 -0.55 16.03
CA ILE A 104 -3.11 0.41 16.96
C ILE A 104 -1.58 0.47 16.77
N TRP A 105 -0.95 -0.58 16.25
CA TRP A 105 0.47 -0.54 15.87
C TRP A 105 0.73 -0.01 14.46
N ILE A 106 -0.33 0.04 13.63
CA ILE A 106 -0.30 0.46 12.23
C ILE A 106 -0.77 1.92 12.07
N LEU A 107 -1.59 2.47 12.98
CA LEU A 107 -2.23 3.80 12.88
C LEU A 107 -1.77 4.82 13.93
#